data_AF-A0A2V8SNY8-F1
#
_entry.id   AF-A0A2V8SNY8-F1
#
_cell.length_a   1.000
_cell.length_b   1.000
_cell.length_c   1.000
_cell.angle_alpha   90.00
_cell.angle_beta   90.00
_cell.angle_gamma   90.00
#
_symmetry.space_group_name_H-M   'P 1'
#
loop_
_entity.id
_entity.type
_entity.pdbx_description
1 polymer ?
#
loop_
_entity_poly.entity_id
_entity_poly.type
_entity_poly.pdbx_seq_one_letter_code
_entity_poly.pdbx_strand_id
1 'polypeptide(L)'
;MLRAGIVGLANVGKTTLFNALTAQMAALAANYPFASSKSNVGVVPVPDERLEPLAKLVKTNVIIPATVEFIDIPGLVRGSSKGEGLGNQFLANIRESDTVVQVVRCFESEEVVHVEGSVNPRRDIETIQIELALADLASVERRRERTQKVAKGGDKKARAELELLDKLQPALEEFRPASSVALDDDEQRLLRELFLLTTKPTIYAANVDEATLADPDASAHL
;
A
#
# COMPACT_ATOMS: atom_id res chain seq x y z
N MET A 1 -14.22 2.11 -6.71
CA MET A 1 -14.17 1.33 -5.47
C MET A 1 -12.78 1.53 -4.91
N LEU A 2 -12.63 1.85 -3.62
CA LEU A 2 -11.31 2.04 -3.02
C LEU A 2 -10.58 0.70 -2.92
N ARG A 3 -9.29 0.69 -3.28
CA ARG A 3 -8.42 -0.48 -3.28
C ARG A 3 -7.29 -0.35 -2.25
N ALA A 4 -7.18 -1.32 -1.37
CA ALA A 4 -6.10 -1.44 -0.40
C ALA A 4 -5.19 -2.62 -0.76
N GLY A 5 -3.93 -2.33 -1.08
CA GLY A 5 -2.92 -3.36 -1.34
C GLY A 5 -2.27 -3.82 -0.04
N ILE A 6 -2.40 -5.09 0.31
CA ILE A 6 -1.74 -5.68 1.48
C ILE A 6 -0.32 -6.08 1.08
N VAL A 7 0.67 -5.46 1.71
CA VAL A 7 2.11 -5.67 1.48
C VAL A 7 2.81 -6.04 2.78
N GLY A 8 4.06 -6.47 2.69
CA GLY A 8 4.83 -6.99 3.82
C GLY A 8 5.81 -8.06 3.36
N LEU A 9 6.84 -8.31 4.16
CA LEU A 9 7.83 -9.35 3.88
C LEU A 9 7.18 -10.75 3.86
N ALA A 10 7.92 -11.77 3.46
CA ALA A 10 7.43 -13.14 3.60
C ALA A 10 7.26 -13.50 5.09
N ASN A 11 6.30 -14.38 5.39
CA ASN A 11 6.06 -14.92 6.74
C ASN A 11 5.67 -13.89 7.83
N VAL A 12 5.16 -12.72 7.45
CA VAL A 12 4.65 -11.71 8.42
C VAL A 12 3.16 -11.85 8.75
N GLY A 13 2.45 -12.79 8.13
CA GLY A 13 1.02 -13.02 8.35
C GLY A 13 0.06 -12.36 7.35
N LYS A 14 0.55 -11.83 6.21
CA LYS A 14 -0.31 -11.21 5.17
C LYS A 14 -1.48 -12.08 4.72
N THR A 15 -1.20 -13.31 4.31
CA THR A 15 -2.24 -14.22 3.81
C THR A 15 -3.22 -14.61 4.91
N THR A 16 -2.76 -14.73 6.17
CA THR A 16 -3.64 -14.94 7.33
C THR A 16 -4.59 -13.75 7.51
N LEU A 17 -4.08 -12.52 7.48
CA LEU A 17 -4.88 -11.30 7.56
C LEU A 17 -5.88 -11.19 6.40
N PHE A 18 -5.43 -11.43 5.16
CA PHE A 18 -6.29 -11.40 3.98
C PHE A 18 -7.41 -12.45 4.07
N ASN A 19 -7.08 -13.68 4.48
CA ASN A 19 -8.08 -14.73 4.68
C ASN A 19 -9.06 -14.37 5.78
N ALA A 20 -8.62 -13.77 6.88
CA ALA A 20 -9.50 -13.31 7.95
C ALA A 20 -10.47 -12.22 7.47
N LEU A 21 -9.98 -11.24 6.71
CA LEU A 21 -10.79 -10.17 6.12
C LEU A 21 -11.82 -10.70 5.11
N THR A 22 -11.43 -11.69 4.32
CA THR A 22 -12.26 -12.25 3.25
C THR A 22 -13.13 -13.42 3.69
N ALA A 23 -12.92 -14.00 4.88
CA ALA A 23 -13.75 -15.10 5.39
C ALA A 23 -15.23 -14.71 5.50
N GLN A 24 -15.53 -13.45 5.85
CA GLN A 24 -16.91 -12.95 5.92
C GLN A 24 -17.57 -12.76 4.54
N MET A 25 -16.80 -12.75 3.44
CA MET A 25 -17.35 -12.64 2.08
C MET A 25 -18.15 -13.86 1.67
N ALA A 26 -17.75 -15.07 2.09
CA ALA A 26 -18.45 -16.29 1.69
C ALA A 26 -19.94 -16.27 2.08
N ALA A 27 -20.30 -15.57 3.16
CA ALA A 27 -21.69 -15.40 3.60
C ALA A 27 -22.46 -14.30 2.84
N LEU A 28 -21.76 -13.34 2.20
CA LEU A 28 -22.34 -12.14 1.57
C LEU A 28 -22.20 -12.12 0.04
N ALA A 29 -21.42 -13.04 -0.54
CA ALA A 29 -21.06 -13.10 -1.96
C ALA A 29 -22.25 -13.19 -2.92
N ALA A 30 -23.41 -13.71 -2.46
CA ALA A 30 -24.63 -13.77 -3.27
C ALA A 30 -25.16 -12.39 -3.69
N ASN A 31 -24.78 -11.31 -3.00
CA ASN A 31 -25.31 -9.96 -3.21
C ASN A 31 -24.41 -9.04 -4.06
N TYR A 32 -23.21 -9.48 -4.46
CA TYR A 32 -22.22 -8.62 -5.14
C TYR A 32 -21.79 -9.19 -6.51
N PRO A 33 -22.53 -8.88 -7.60
CA PRO A 33 -22.25 -9.41 -8.94
C PRO A 33 -20.94 -8.92 -9.58
N PHE A 34 -20.20 -8.03 -8.91
CA PHE A 34 -18.90 -7.49 -9.35
C PHE A 34 -17.70 -8.04 -8.57
N ALA A 35 -17.89 -9.08 -7.74
CA ALA A 35 -16.78 -9.72 -7.06
C ALA A 35 -15.77 -10.26 -8.10
N SER A 36 -14.52 -9.83 -7.98
CA SER A 36 -13.44 -10.19 -8.90
C SER A 36 -13.16 -11.69 -8.84
N SER A 37 -12.96 -12.34 -9.98
CA SER A 37 -12.60 -13.77 -10.06
C SER A 37 -11.13 -14.03 -9.71
N LYS A 38 -10.35 -12.99 -9.35
CA LYS A 38 -8.95 -13.11 -8.95
C LYS A 38 -8.87 -13.63 -7.52
N SER A 39 -8.17 -14.74 -7.30
CA SER A 39 -8.05 -15.40 -5.99
C SER A 39 -7.38 -14.57 -4.90
N ASN A 40 -6.65 -13.52 -5.27
CA ASN A 40 -5.94 -12.62 -4.36
C ASN A 40 -6.66 -11.27 -4.18
N VAL A 41 -7.91 -11.14 -4.62
CA VAL A 41 -8.73 -9.93 -4.46
C VAL A 41 -9.98 -10.27 -3.66
N GLY A 42 -10.25 -9.48 -2.62
CA GLY A 42 -11.41 -9.65 -1.75
C GLY A 42 -12.12 -8.34 -1.53
N VAL A 43 -13.44 -8.33 -1.67
CA VAL A 43 -14.26 -7.18 -1.25
C VAL A 43 -14.57 -7.33 0.23
N VAL A 44 -14.66 -6.25 1.00
CA VAL A 44 -15.01 -6.31 2.43
C VAL A 44 -16.02 -5.21 2.73
N PRO A 45 -17.19 -5.51 3.33
CA PRO A 45 -18.14 -4.48 3.75
C PRO A 45 -17.53 -3.67 4.89
N VAL A 46 -17.75 -2.36 4.87
CA VAL A 46 -17.35 -1.47 5.95
C VAL A 46 -18.36 -1.61 7.09
N PRO A 47 -17.95 -2.03 8.30
CA PRO A 47 -18.84 -2.07 9.46
C PRO A 47 -19.30 -0.64 9.79
N ASP A 48 -20.62 -0.44 9.84
CA ASP A 48 -21.21 0.87 10.12
C ASP A 48 -22.48 0.71 10.96
N GLU A 49 -22.35 1.05 12.25
CA GLU A 49 -23.42 0.96 13.25
C GLU A 49 -24.65 1.83 12.92
N ARG A 50 -24.52 2.79 11.99
CA ARG A 50 -25.60 3.70 11.59
C ARG A 50 -26.59 3.05 10.65
N LEU A 51 -26.20 1.97 9.96
CA LEU A 51 -27.03 1.34 8.93
C LEU A 51 -28.30 0.70 9.52
N GLU A 52 -28.19 0.01 10.66
CA GLU A 52 -29.34 -0.64 11.30
C GLU A 52 -30.41 0.36 11.82
N PRO A 53 -30.05 1.43 12.55
CA PRO A 53 -31.00 2.48 12.92
C PRO A 53 -31.72 3.09 11.71
N LEU A 54 -30.97 3.40 10.64
CA LEU A 54 -31.55 3.98 9.42
C LEU A 54 -32.51 3.01 8.71
N ALA A 55 -32.15 1.73 8.64
CA ALA A 55 -33.01 0.70 8.07
C ALA A 55 -34.35 0.59 8.81
N LYS A 56 -34.32 0.66 10.15
CA LYS A 56 -35.54 0.67 10.99
C LYS A 56 -36.39 1.92 10.77
N LEU A 57 -35.77 3.10 10.65
CA LEU A 57 -36.49 4.37 10.42
C LEU A 57 -37.21 4.38 9.06
N VAL A 58 -36.53 3.89 8.02
CA VAL A 58 -37.05 3.86 6.64
C VAL A 58 -37.89 2.59 6.36
N LYS A 59 -37.94 1.65 7.30
CA LYS A 59 -38.67 0.37 7.22
C LYS A 59 -38.24 -0.48 6.02
N THR A 60 -36.92 -0.62 5.83
CA THR A 60 -36.33 -1.53 4.83
C THR A 60 -35.67 -2.72 5.51
N ASN A 61 -35.75 -3.89 4.86
CA ASN A 61 -35.03 -5.11 5.26
C ASN A 61 -33.72 -5.30 4.46
N VAL A 62 -33.44 -4.38 3.53
CA VAL A 62 -32.24 -4.42 2.68
C VAL A 62 -31.26 -3.36 3.15
N ILE A 63 -30.06 -3.81 3.55
CA ILE A 63 -28.93 -2.96 3.92
C ILE A 63 -27.80 -3.23 2.92
N ILE A 64 -27.30 -2.16 2.29
CA ILE A 64 -26.17 -2.22 1.36
C ILE A 64 -25.04 -1.39 1.99
N PRO A 65 -24.04 -2.01 2.65
CA PRO A 65 -22.93 -1.28 3.23
C PRO A 65 -22.00 -0.73 2.14
N ALA A 66 -21.21 0.29 2.51
CA ALA A 66 -20.04 0.65 1.72
C ALA A 66 -19.02 -0.51 1.72
N THR A 67 -18.14 -0.55 0.73
CA THR A 67 -17.21 -1.68 0.54
C THR A 67 -15.82 -1.20 0.17
N VAL A 68 -14.80 -1.92 0.65
CA VAL A 68 -13.39 -1.73 0.28
C VAL A 68 -12.88 -2.99 -0.41
N GLU A 69 -12.09 -2.85 -1.47
CA GLU A 69 -11.43 -3.95 -2.15
C GLU A 69 -10.02 -4.11 -1.58
N PHE A 70 -9.68 -5.29 -1.06
CA PHE A 70 -8.35 -5.66 -0.62
C PHE A 70 -7.68 -6.55 -1.65
N ILE A 71 -6.39 -6.31 -1.89
CA ILE A 71 -5.57 -7.10 -2.80
C ILE A 71 -4.42 -7.69 -1.97
N ASP A 72 -4.33 -9.02 -1.88
CA ASP A 72 -3.14 -9.67 -1.33
C ASP A 72 -2.01 -9.60 -2.37
N ILE A 73 -0.99 -8.82 -2.05
CA ILE A 73 0.18 -8.65 -2.91
C ILE A 73 1.24 -9.64 -2.43
N PRO A 74 1.73 -10.53 -3.32
CA PRO A 74 2.76 -11.51 -2.96
C PRO A 74 3.93 -10.87 -2.22
N GLY A 75 4.46 -11.58 -1.22
CA GLY A 75 5.55 -11.04 -0.39
C GLY A 75 6.75 -10.61 -1.21
N LEU A 76 7.28 -9.43 -0.90
CA LEU A 76 8.49 -8.90 -1.53
C LEU A 76 9.70 -9.74 -1.09
N VAL A 77 10.49 -10.21 -2.05
CA VAL A 77 11.84 -10.73 -1.81
C VAL A 77 12.83 -9.61 -2.17
N ARG A 78 13.85 -9.37 -1.34
CA ARG A 78 14.87 -8.34 -1.57
C ARG A 78 15.44 -8.40 -2.99
N GLY A 79 15.67 -7.24 -3.60
CA GLY A 79 16.23 -7.15 -4.96
C GLY A 79 15.19 -7.15 -6.07
N SER A 80 13.91 -7.05 -5.72
CA SER A 80 12.78 -7.01 -6.64
C SER A 80 12.78 -5.79 -7.58
N SER A 81 13.43 -4.69 -7.19
CA SER A 81 13.61 -3.49 -8.04
C SER A 81 14.60 -3.67 -9.20
N LYS A 82 15.44 -4.73 -9.21
CA LYS A 82 16.48 -4.96 -10.24
C LYS A 82 15.99 -5.63 -11.54
N GLY A 83 14.68 -5.81 -11.71
CA GLY A 83 14.07 -6.07 -13.02
C GLY A 83 13.80 -7.53 -13.40
N GLU A 84 14.01 -8.51 -12.52
CA GLU A 84 13.64 -9.91 -12.78
C GLU A 84 12.29 -10.29 -12.14
N GLY A 85 11.22 -10.33 -12.95
CA GLY A 85 9.99 -11.05 -12.63
C GLY A 85 9.15 -10.50 -11.47
N LEU A 86 9.09 -11.25 -10.36
CA LEU A 86 8.11 -11.12 -9.25
C LEU A 86 8.02 -9.69 -8.67
N GLY A 87 9.15 -8.98 -8.63
CA GLY A 87 9.21 -7.61 -8.15
C GLY A 87 8.41 -6.61 -8.99
N ASN A 88 8.41 -6.75 -10.31
CA ASN A 88 7.62 -5.89 -11.18
C ASN A 88 6.12 -6.15 -11.04
N GLN A 89 5.71 -7.39 -10.79
CA GLN A 89 4.30 -7.71 -10.51
C GLN A 89 3.86 -7.15 -9.15
N PHE A 90 4.73 -7.22 -8.13
CA PHE A 90 4.51 -6.55 -6.85
C PHE A 90 4.28 -5.05 -7.02
N LEU A 91 5.19 -4.35 -7.70
CA LEU A 91 5.08 -2.91 -7.93
C LEU A 91 3.84 -2.56 -8.77
N ALA A 92 3.49 -3.36 -9.78
CA ALA A 92 2.29 -3.16 -10.58
C ALA A 92 1.01 -3.25 -9.74
N ASN A 93 0.89 -4.25 -8.87
CA ASN A 93 -0.27 -4.39 -7.99
C ASN A 93 -0.40 -3.20 -7.00
N ILE A 94 0.73 -2.66 -6.51
CA ILE A 94 0.70 -1.45 -5.68
C ILE A 94 0.29 -0.22 -6.50
N ARG A 95 0.71 -0.11 -7.77
CA ARG A 95 0.24 0.99 -8.64
C ARG A 95 -1.28 0.98 -8.79
N GLU A 96 -1.90 -0.20 -8.84
CA GLU A 96 -3.34 -0.39 -8.94
C GLU A 96 -4.13 -0.17 -7.63
N SER A 97 -3.45 0.00 -6.48
CA SER A 97 -4.11 0.28 -5.19
C SER A 97 -4.20 1.78 -4.92
N ASP A 98 -5.19 2.22 -4.13
CA ASP A 98 -5.29 3.62 -3.68
C ASP A 98 -4.49 3.84 -2.39
N THR A 99 -4.40 2.81 -1.55
CA THR A 99 -3.67 2.80 -0.28
C THR A 99 -2.86 1.52 -0.15
N VAL A 100 -1.86 1.56 0.73
CA VAL A 100 -1.05 0.40 1.10
C VAL A 100 -1.36 0.03 2.56
N VAL A 101 -1.57 -1.25 2.83
CA VAL A 101 -1.63 -1.82 4.18
C VAL A 101 -0.38 -2.68 4.34
N GLN A 102 0.60 -2.16 5.07
CA GLN A 102 1.85 -2.87 5.31
C GLN A 102 1.76 -3.70 6.59
N VAL A 103 1.73 -5.01 6.43
CA VAL A 103 1.78 -5.96 7.55
C VAL A 103 3.23 -6.07 8.03
N VAL A 104 3.42 -5.75 9.30
CA VAL A 104 4.72 -5.76 9.97
C VAL A 104 4.68 -6.81 11.06
N ARG A 105 5.67 -7.70 11.08
CA ARG A 105 5.74 -8.75 12.10
C ARG A 105 6.31 -8.17 13.40
N CYS A 106 5.53 -8.26 14.48
CA CYS A 106 5.87 -7.80 15.82
C CYS A 106 5.77 -8.94 16.87
N PHE A 107 5.92 -10.20 16.43
CA PHE A 107 5.93 -11.38 17.30
C PHE A 107 7.08 -12.32 16.96
N GLU A 108 7.66 -12.95 17.97
CA GLU A 108 8.63 -14.04 17.82
C GLU A 108 7.91 -15.39 17.71
N SER A 109 8.50 -16.34 16.98
CA SER A 109 7.98 -17.70 16.86
C SER A 109 9.10 -18.64 16.44
N GLU A 110 9.24 -19.76 17.14
CA GLU A 110 10.21 -20.82 16.81
C GLU A 110 9.82 -21.58 15.53
N GLU A 111 8.54 -21.58 15.17
CA GLU A 111 7.99 -22.30 14.02
C GLU A 111 8.12 -21.51 12.71
N VAL A 112 8.23 -20.17 12.81
CA VAL A 112 8.19 -19.27 11.65
C VAL A 112 9.47 -18.45 11.57
N VAL A 113 10.37 -18.85 10.68
CA VAL A 113 11.63 -18.14 10.43
C VAL A 113 11.38 -16.80 9.74
N HIS A 114 11.94 -15.74 10.30
CA HIS A 114 11.97 -14.42 9.66
C HIS A 114 12.95 -14.42 8.50
N VAL A 115 12.61 -13.76 7.38
CA VAL A 115 13.47 -13.73 6.17
C VAL A 115 14.86 -13.15 6.42
N GLU A 116 14.99 -12.28 7.42
CA GLU A 116 16.25 -11.67 7.86
C GLU A 116 16.88 -12.36 9.08
N GLY A 117 16.36 -13.52 9.50
CA GLY A 117 16.84 -14.28 10.65
C GLY A 117 16.43 -13.73 12.02
N SER A 118 16.00 -12.47 12.13
CA SER A 118 15.47 -11.87 13.35
C SER A 118 14.26 -10.98 13.07
N VAL A 119 13.37 -10.82 14.06
CA VAL A 119 12.23 -9.90 13.98
C VAL A 119 12.72 -8.47 14.25
N ASN A 120 12.48 -7.56 13.31
CA ASN A 120 12.79 -6.14 13.49
C ASN A 120 11.81 -5.30 12.66
N PRO A 121 10.70 -4.84 13.28
CA PRO A 121 9.64 -4.09 12.62
C PRO A 121 10.14 -2.87 11.83
N ARG A 122 11.05 -2.09 12.42
CA ARG A 122 11.60 -0.88 11.82
C ARG A 122 12.41 -1.19 10.56
N ARG A 123 13.29 -2.19 10.61
CA ARG A 123 14.07 -2.65 9.45
C ARG A 123 13.16 -3.16 8.34
N ASP A 124 12.09 -3.86 8.68
CA ASP A 124 11.16 -4.41 7.70
C ASP A 124 10.34 -3.31 7.01
N ILE A 125 9.97 -2.26 7.77
CA ILE A 125 9.40 -1.02 7.22
C ILE A 125 10.37 -0.35 6.24
N GLU A 126 11.60 -0.11 6.69
CA GLU A 126 12.64 0.52 5.87
C GLU A 126 12.93 -0.29 4.60
N THR A 127 12.96 -1.62 4.68
CA THR A 127 13.22 -2.49 3.53
C THR A 127 12.18 -2.27 2.42
N ILE A 128 10.89 -2.21 2.76
CA ILE A 128 9.83 -1.96 1.77
C ILE A 128 9.89 -0.51 1.27
N GLN A 129 10.12 0.46 2.16
CA GLN A 129 10.24 1.87 1.77
C GLN A 129 11.37 2.11 0.77
N ILE A 130 12.54 1.50 0.98
CA ILE A 130 13.70 1.57 0.08
C ILE A 130 13.32 1.04 -1.31
N GLU A 131 12.67 -0.12 -1.39
CA GLU A 131 12.31 -0.73 -2.68
C GLU A 131 11.26 0.11 -3.44
N LEU A 132 10.31 0.72 -2.73
CA LEU A 132 9.34 1.64 -3.33
C LEU A 132 10.01 2.93 -3.80
N ALA A 133 10.92 3.50 -3.00
CA ALA A 133 11.66 4.71 -3.35
C ALA A 133 12.57 4.48 -4.57
N LEU A 134 13.25 3.33 -4.66
CA LEU A 134 14.04 2.94 -5.83
C LEU A 134 13.19 2.82 -7.10
N ALA A 135 12.00 2.22 -7.00
CA ALA A 135 11.08 2.10 -8.13
C ALA A 135 10.55 3.47 -8.60
N ASP A 136 10.30 4.38 -7.67
CA ASP A 136 9.91 5.75 -7.97
C ASP A 136 11.08 6.57 -8.54
N LEU A 137 12.30 6.41 -8.02
CA LEU A 137 13.52 7.05 -8.54
C LEU A 137 13.70 6.71 -10.02
N ALA A 138 13.68 5.43 -10.36
CA ALA A 138 13.78 4.97 -11.76
C ALA A 138 12.63 5.49 -12.64
N SER A 139 11.47 5.80 -12.06
CA SER A 139 10.34 6.40 -12.78
C SER A 139 10.55 7.90 -12.99
N VAL A 140 11.01 8.60 -11.95
CA VAL A 140 11.36 10.04 -11.95
C VAL A 140 12.48 10.32 -12.94
N GLU A 141 13.57 9.56 -12.93
CA GLU A 141 14.71 9.74 -13.86
C GLU A 141 14.29 9.61 -15.33
N ARG A 142 13.53 8.56 -15.67
CA ARG A 142 13.01 8.33 -17.04
C ARG A 142 12.06 9.43 -17.47
N ARG A 143 11.22 9.93 -16.56
CA ARG A 143 10.26 11.00 -16.85
C ARG A 143 10.99 12.33 -17.03
N ARG A 144 11.95 12.63 -16.17
CA ARG A 144 12.81 13.80 -16.21
C ARG A 144 13.55 13.93 -17.54
N GLU A 145 14.17 12.86 -18.03
CA GLU A 145 14.88 12.88 -19.33
C GLU A 145 13.97 13.26 -20.51
N ARG A 146 12.71 12.78 -20.48
CA ARG A 146 11.70 13.10 -21.51
C ARG A 146 11.20 14.54 -21.36
N THR A 147 10.83 14.94 -20.15
CA THR A 147 10.30 16.28 -19.84
C THR A 147 11.33 17.36 -20.12
N GLN A 148 12.63 17.09 -19.87
CA GLN A 148 13.71 18.05 -20.15
C GLN A 148 13.79 18.45 -21.63
N LYS A 149 13.53 17.52 -22.56
CA LYS A 149 13.51 17.81 -24.00
C LYS A 149 12.34 18.73 -24.37
N VAL A 150 11.18 18.52 -23.76
CA VAL A 150 9.97 19.33 -24.00
C VAL A 150 10.08 20.72 -23.36
N ALA A 151 10.59 20.81 -22.13
CA ALA A 151 10.79 22.06 -21.40
C ALA A 151 11.75 23.03 -22.11
N LYS A 152 12.79 22.50 -22.79
CA LYS A 152 13.69 23.28 -23.66
C LYS A 152 12.97 23.90 -24.84
N GLY A 153 11.88 23.29 -25.32
CA GLY A 153 11.01 23.82 -26.37
C GLY A 153 10.11 24.99 -25.94
N GLY A 154 10.16 25.41 -24.67
CA GLY A 154 9.44 26.58 -24.15
C GLY A 154 8.09 26.27 -23.51
N ASP A 155 7.71 25.01 -23.38
CA ASP A 155 6.47 24.62 -22.70
C ASP A 155 6.54 24.90 -21.19
N LYS A 156 5.61 25.72 -20.70
CA LYS A 156 5.55 26.13 -19.29
C LYS A 156 5.16 24.99 -18.35
N LYS A 157 4.28 24.08 -18.78
CA LYS A 157 3.87 22.93 -17.96
C LYS A 157 5.02 21.94 -17.81
N ALA A 158 5.73 21.68 -18.91
CA ALA A 158 6.92 20.81 -18.86
C ALA A 158 8.03 21.39 -17.99
N ARG A 159 8.17 22.72 -17.91
CA ARG A 159 9.12 23.37 -16.98
C ARG A 159 8.72 23.17 -15.52
N ALA A 160 7.46 23.41 -15.16
CA ALA A 160 6.97 23.20 -13.80
C ALA A 160 7.09 21.73 -13.36
N GLU A 161 6.78 20.79 -14.25
CA GLU A 161 6.97 19.37 -13.99
C GLU A 161 8.46 19.00 -13.83
N LEU A 162 9.35 19.57 -14.65
CA LEU A 162 10.79 19.35 -14.52
C LEU A 162 11.34 19.84 -13.18
N GLU A 163 10.91 21.02 -12.73
CA GLU A 163 11.28 21.59 -11.43
C GLU A 163 10.80 20.70 -10.27
N LEU A 164 9.58 20.16 -10.35
CA LEU A 164 9.09 19.18 -9.38
C LEU A 164 9.95 17.91 -9.39
N LEU A 165 10.25 17.35 -10.56
CA LEU A 165 11.09 16.14 -10.68
C LEU A 165 12.50 16.37 -10.10
N ASP A 166 13.08 17.54 -10.32
CA ASP A 166 14.36 17.96 -9.73
C ASP A 166 14.29 18.05 -8.20
N LYS A 167 13.16 18.46 -7.61
CA LYS A 167 12.94 18.49 -6.16
C LYS A 167 12.75 17.11 -5.54
N LEU A 168 12.09 16.18 -6.26
CA LEU A 168 11.80 14.84 -5.75
C LEU A 168 13.01 13.91 -5.78
N GLN A 169 13.86 14.06 -6.80
CA GLN A 169 14.98 13.14 -7.05
C GLN A 169 15.92 12.96 -5.84
N PRO A 170 16.41 14.02 -5.15
CA PRO A 170 17.31 13.86 -4.00
C PRO A 170 16.68 13.08 -2.84
N ALA A 171 15.39 13.25 -2.58
CA ALA A 171 14.71 12.51 -1.52
C ALA A 171 14.65 11.01 -1.84
N LEU A 172 14.37 10.66 -3.09
CA LEU A 172 14.30 9.27 -3.53
C LEU A 172 15.69 8.61 -3.59
N GLU A 173 16.74 9.36 -3.93
CA GLU A 173 18.15 8.91 -3.85
C GLU A 173 18.57 8.59 -2.41
N GLU A 174 18.02 9.30 -1.43
CA GLU A 174 18.18 9.03 0.01
C GLU A 174 17.17 8.00 0.56
N PHE A 175 16.44 7.30 -0.32
CA PHE A 175 15.38 6.33 0.03
C PHE A 175 14.21 6.90 0.85
N ARG A 176 14.05 8.22 0.85
CA ARG A 176 12.91 8.88 1.49
C ARG A 176 11.72 8.91 0.53
N PRO A 177 10.49 8.74 1.04
CA PRO A 177 9.31 8.73 0.19
C PRO A 177 9.08 10.11 -0.45
N ALA A 178 8.54 10.14 -1.67
CA ALA A 178 8.22 11.39 -2.36
C ALA A 178 7.22 12.27 -1.59
N SER A 179 6.36 11.65 -0.77
CA SER A 179 5.45 12.36 0.15
C SER A 179 6.14 13.14 1.27
N SER A 180 7.43 12.88 1.55
CA SER A 180 8.21 13.61 2.55
C SER A 180 8.74 14.96 2.07
N VAL A 181 8.65 15.24 0.77
CA VAL A 181 9.14 16.49 0.19
C VAL A 181 8.13 17.60 0.44
N ALA A 182 8.59 18.72 0.99
CA ALA A 182 7.74 19.90 1.17
C ALA A 182 7.44 20.53 -0.20
N LEU A 183 6.17 20.59 -0.55
CA LEU A 183 5.67 21.06 -1.85
C LEU A 183 4.51 22.04 -1.66
N ASP A 184 4.42 23.03 -2.54
CA ASP A 184 3.26 23.93 -2.59
C ASP A 184 2.01 23.24 -3.21
N ASP A 185 0.87 23.94 -3.22
CA ASP A 185 -0.40 23.37 -3.69
C ASP A 185 -0.38 22.99 -5.17
N ASP A 186 0.35 23.72 -6.01
CA ASP A 186 0.45 23.44 -7.44
C ASP A 186 1.38 22.25 -7.69
N GLU A 187 2.49 22.18 -6.96
CA GLU A 187 3.40 21.05 -6.96
C GLU A 187 2.73 19.77 -6.44
N GLN A 188 1.89 19.86 -5.41
CA GLN A 188 1.11 18.73 -4.91
C GLN A 188 0.11 18.20 -5.95
N ARG A 189 -0.47 19.08 -6.78
CA ARG A 189 -1.35 18.66 -7.89
C ARG A 189 -0.54 17.90 -8.95
N LEU A 190 0.60 18.45 -9.34
CA LEU A 190 1.51 17.80 -10.30
C LEU A 190 2.04 16.46 -9.77
N LEU A 191 2.38 16.36 -8.47
CA LEU A 191 2.82 15.13 -7.82
C LEU A 191 1.81 14.00 -7.98
N ARG A 192 0.50 14.30 -7.85
CA ARG A 192 -0.57 13.29 -8.02
C ARG A 192 -0.61 12.72 -9.45
N GLU A 193 -0.24 13.51 -10.46
CA GLU A 193 -0.17 13.06 -11.86
C GLU A 193 1.06 12.18 -12.16
N LEU A 194 2.01 12.10 -11.23
CA LEU A 194 3.18 11.22 -11.35
C LEU A 194 2.85 9.78 -10.96
N PHE A 195 1.75 9.54 -10.22
CA PHE A 195 1.32 8.22 -9.73
C PHE A 195 2.46 7.43 -9.05
N LEU A 196 3.28 8.13 -8.25
CA LEU A 196 4.40 7.56 -7.51
C LEU A 196 3.91 6.67 -6.38
N LEU A 197 4.59 5.55 -6.16
CA LEU A 197 4.25 4.55 -5.14
C LEU A 197 4.36 5.10 -3.73
N THR A 198 5.43 5.84 -3.46
CA THR A 198 5.76 6.43 -2.15
C THR A 198 4.86 7.61 -1.76
N THR A 199 3.94 8.02 -2.63
CA THR A 199 2.92 9.03 -2.32
C THR A 199 1.61 8.44 -1.79
N LYS A 200 1.43 7.12 -1.91
CA LYS A 200 0.22 6.45 -1.45
C LYS A 200 0.16 6.47 0.08
N PRO A 201 -1.01 6.73 0.69
CA PRO A 201 -1.20 6.54 2.11
C PRO A 201 -0.82 5.10 2.51
N THR A 202 -0.13 4.98 3.64
CA THR A 202 0.33 3.68 4.16
C THR A 202 -0.21 3.49 5.57
N ILE A 203 -0.90 2.37 5.79
CA ILE A 203 -1.37 1.91 7.09
C ILE A 203 -0.44 0.79 7.54
N TYR A 204 0.16 0.91 8.71
CA TYR A 204 0.95 -0.17 9.30
C TYR A 204 0.05 -1.09 10.13
N ALA A 205 -0.05 -2.35 9.72
CA ALA A 205 -0.73 -3.40 10.46
C ALA A 205 0.33 -4.18 11.25
N ALA A 206 0.57 -3.75 12.49
CA ALA A 206 1.44 -4.45 13.42
C ALA A 206 0.79 -5.78 13.82
N ASN A 207 1.33 -6.88 13.30
CA ASN A 207 0.86 -8.22 13.60
C ASN A 207 1.59 -8.73 14.83
N VAL A 208 0.84 -9.04 15.89
CA VAL A 208 1.34 -9.43 17.21
C VAL A 208 0.71 -10.74 17.65
N ASP A 209 1.27 -11.38 18.67
CA ASP A 209 0.63 -12.51 19.34
C ASP A 209 -0.55 -12.07 20.23
N GLU A 210 -1.37 -13.03 20.67
CA GLU A 210 -2.57 -12.76 21.46
C GLU A 210 -2.25 -12.12 22.82
N ALA A 211 -1.12 -12.50 23.43
CA ALA A 211 -0.70 -11.96 24.71
C ALA A 211 -0.35 -10.46 24.58
N THR A 212 0.40 -10.11 23.55
CA THR A 212 0.75 -8.73 23.21
C THR A 212 -0.47 -7.91 22.78
N LEU A 213 -1.43 -8.52 22.08
CA LEU A 213 -2.68 -7.83 21.74
C LEU A 213 -3.49 -7.45 22.98
N ALA A 214 -3.43 -8.27 24.03
CA ALA A 214 -4.08 -8.01 25.31
C ALA A 214 -3.35 -6.96 26.16
N ASP A 215 -2.02 -6.88 26.04
CA ASP A 215 -1.17 -5.91 26.74
C ASP A 215 -0.06 -5.34 25.82
N PRO A 216 -0.36 -4.31 25.00
CA PRO A 216 0.58 -3.77 24.03
C PRO A 216 1.82 -3.11 24.64
N ASP A 217 1.69 -2.54 25.83
CA ASP A 217 2.78 -1.80 26.51
C ASP A 217 3.91 -2.72 26.98
N ALA A 218 3.65 -4.03 27.06
CA ALA A 218 4.63 -5.04 27.42
C ALA A 218 5.51 -5.51 26.24
N SER A 219 5.22 -5.07 25.01
CA SER A 219 5.92 -5.55 23.81
C SER A 219 7.29 -4.90 23.61
N ALA A 220 8.29 -5.70 23.23
CA ALA A 220 9.59 -5.21 22.78
C ALA A 220 9.60 -4.78 21.30
N HIS A 221 8.49 -4.96 20.58
CA HIS A 221 8.41 -4.81 19.12
C HIS A 221 7.32 -3.82 18.65
N LEU A 222 6.65 -3.12 19.57
CA LEU A 222 5.69 -2.07 19.27
C LEU A 222 6.25 -0.68 19.57
#